data_AF-A0A7L5BGV0-F1
#
_entry.id   AF-A0A7L5BGV0-F1
#
_cell.length_a   1.000
_cell.length_b   1.000
_cell.length_c   1.000
_cell.angle_alpha   90.00
_cell.angle_beta   90.00
_cell.angle_gamma   90.00
#
_symmetry.space_group_name_H-M   'P 1'
#
loop_
_entity.id
_entity.type
_entity.pdbx_description
1 polymer ?
#
loop_
_entity_poly.entity_id
_entity_poly.type
_entity_poly.pdbx_seq_one_letter_code
_entity_poly.pdbx_strand_id
1 'polypeptide(L)'
;MNKPDDIPQDIWDKAVAVTSVMPASFGWRKITEAVAVALLAERSRCASIVKLLPLGPFKTADDAVKAAETQAVIADAVMKAGLAP
;
A
#
# COMPACT_ATOMS: atom_id res chain seq x y z
N MET A 1 13.14 18.40 3.90
CA MET A 1 11.69 18.55 3.65
C MET A 1 10.98 17.74 4.72
N ASN A 2 10.08 18.35 5.51
CA ASN A 2 9.42 17.60 6.58
C ASN A 2 8.26 16.79 5.98
N LYS A 3 8.25 15.47 6.24
CA LYS A 3 7.18 14.54 5.86
C LYS A 3 5.90 14.84 6.68
N PRO A 4 4.71 14.81 6.07
CA PRO A 4 3.45 14.82 6.81
C PRO A 4 3.31 13.63 7.80
N ASP A 5 2.65 13.82 8.94
CA ASP A 5 2.55 12.79 9.98
C ASP A 5 1.68 11.59 9.56
N ASP A 6 0.72 11.80 8.67
CA ASP A 6 -0.24 10.82 8.15
C ASP A 6 0.32 9.90 7.06
N ILE A 7 1.50 10.20 6.50
CA ILE A 7 2.14 9.42 5.45
C ILE A 7 3.19 8.48 6.06
N PRO A 8 3.11 7.16 5.89
CA PRO A 8 4.17 6.24 6.32
C PRO A 8 5.54 6.58 5.73
N GLN A 9 6.63 6.41 6.49
CA GLN A 9 7.98 6.78 6.07
C GLN A 9 8.41 6.09 4.76
N ASP A 10 8.09 4.81 4.62
CA ASP A 10 8.44 4.01 3.44
C ASP A 10 7.72 4.48 2.17
N ILE A 11 6.49 4.98 2.29
CA ILE A 11 5.75 5.61 1.20
C ILE A 11 6.39 6.95 0.84
N TRP A 12 6.77 7.74 1.84
CA TRP A 12 7.43 9.02 1.62
C TRP A 12 8.77 8.87 0.91
N ASP A 13 9.60 7.92 1.34
CA ASP A 13 10.90 7.66 0.72
C ASP A 13 10.76 7.24 -0.75
N LYS A 14 9.74 6.43 -1.08
CA LYS A 14 9.39 6.09 -2.47
C LYS A 14 8.95 7.32 -3.27
N ALA A 15 8.12 8.18 -2.68
CA ALA A 15 7.69 9.41 -3.33
C ALA A 15 8.85 10.37 -3.59
N VAL A 16 9.80 10.49 -2.65
CA VAL A 16 11.04 11.27 -2.82
C VAL A 16 11.87 10.69 -3.96
N ALA A 17 12.04 9.36 -4.02
CA ALA A 17 12.78 8.72 -5.10
C ALA A 17 12.17 9.04 -6.48
N VAL A 18 10.84 8.92 -6.61
CA VAL A 18 10.11 9.23 -7.87
C VAL A 18 10.21 10.71 -8.24
N THR A 19 10.15 11.61 -7.26
CA THR A 19 10.14 13.06 -7.53
C THR A 19 11.52 13.66 -7.71
N SER A 20 12.58 13.00 -7.22
CA SER A 20 13.96 13.46 -7.38
C SER A 20 14.45 13.48 -8.83
N VAL A 21 13.81 12.71 -9.71
CA VAL A 21 14.11 12.68 -11.15
C VAL A 21 13.26 13.66 -11.98
N MET A 22 12.34 14.40 -11.35
CA MET A 22 11.48 15.37 -12.04
C MET A 22 12.16 16.74 -12.18
N PRO A 23 11.87 17.50 -13.26
CA PRO A 23 12.49 18.81 -13.47
C PRO A 23 12.20 19.82 -12.34
N ALA A 24 13.16 20.71 -12.06
CA ALA A 24 13.08 21.76 -11.04
C ALA A 24 11.85 22.68 -11.15
N SER A 25 11.33 22.86 -12.37
CA SER A 25 10.20 23.73 -12.69
C SER A 25 8.87 23.30 -12.07
N PHE A 26 8.78 22.08 -11.56
CA PHE A 26 7.53 21.47 -11.14
C PHE A 26 7.14 21.75 -9.68
N GLY A 27 7.99 22.40 -8.87
CA GLY A 27 7.65 22.72 -7.47
C GLY A 27 7.65 21.48 -6.57
N TRP A 28 8.84 21.09 -6.13
CA TRP A 28 9.13 19.74 -5.62
C TRP A 28 8.27 19.30 -4.44
N ARG A 29 7.99 20.20 -3.48
CA ARG A 29 7.29 19.81 -2.24
C ARG A 29 5.87 19.31 -2.47
N LYS A 30 5.08 20.03 -3.27
CA LYS A 30 3.67 19.66 -3.49
C LYS A 30 3.55 18.37 -4.30
N ILE A 31 4.54 18.07 -5.14
CA ILE A 31 4.52 16.86 -5.96
C ILE A 31 4.93 15.65 -5.14
N THR A 32 5.96 15.74 -4.29
CA THR A 32 6.32 14.63 -3.41
C THR A 32 5.16 14.22 -2.51
N GLU A 33 4.44 15.20 -1.97
CA GLU A 33 3.23 14.95 -1.17
C GLU A 33 2.10 14.32 -2.00
N ALA A 34 1.79 14.85 -3.18
CA ALA A 34 0.75 14.29 -4.06
C ALA A 34 1.08 12.85 -4.50
N VAL A 35 2.35 12.57 -4.83
CA VAL A 35 2.82 11.21 -5.17
C VAL A 35 2.70 10.28 -3.97
N ALA A 36 3.07 10.73 -2.77
CA ALA A 36 2.95 9.93 -1.56
C ALA A 36 1.49 9.58 -1.23
N VAL A 37 0.57 10.54 -1.35
CA VAL A 37 -0.88 10.30 -1.17
C VAL A 37 -1.41 9.29 -2.21
N ALA A 38 -0.99 9.40 -3.47
CA ALA A 38 -1.38 8.46 -4.52
C ALA A 38 -0.87 7.03 -4.24
N LEU A 39 0.37 6.88 -3.79
CA LEU A 39 0.95 5.59 -3.40
C LEU A 39 0.23 4.97 -2.21
N LEU A 40 -0.14 5.78 -1.21
CA LEU A 40 -0.89 5.32 -0.04
C LEU A 40 -2.31 4.87 -0.42
N ALA A 41 -2.98 5.61 -1.30
CA ALA A 41 -4.29 5.24 -1.83
C ALA A 41 -4.22 3.90 -2.60
N GLU A 42 -3.19 3.71 -3.42
CA GLU A 42 -3.01 2.48 -4.19
C GLU A 42 -2.69 1.27 -3.31
N ARG A 43 -1.87 1.44 -2.27
CA ARG A 43 -1.63 0.40 -1.25
C ARG A 43 -2.95 -0.03 -0.60
N SER A 44 -3.78 0.93 -0.20
CA SER A 44 -5.08 0.68 0.42
C SER A 44 -6.03 -0.04 -0.53
N ARG A 45 -6.05 0.36 -1.81
CA ARG A 45 -6.82 -0.31 -2.87
C ARG A 45 -6.38 -1.77 -3.03
N CYS A 46 -5.08 -2.03 -3.12
CA CYS A 46 -4.53 -3.38 -3.24
C CYS A 46 -4.93 -4.26 -2.04
N ALA A 47 -4.81 -3.76 -0.81
CA ALA A 47 -5.24 -4.49 0.39
C ALA A 47 -6.75 -4.77 0.39
N SER A 48 -7.57 -3.87 -0.16
CA SER A 48 -9.02 -4.08 -0.26
C SER A 48 -9.40 -5.15 -1.29
N ILE A 49 -8.70 -5.23 -2.42
CA ILE A 49 -9.00 -6.17 -3.50
C ILE A 49 -8.82 -7.62 -3.07
N VAL A 50 -7.87 -7.87 -2.16
CA VAL A 50 -7.68 -9.20 -1.58
C VAL A 50 -8.97 -9.74 -0.98
N LYS A 51 -9.81 -8.89 -0.38
CA LYS A 51 -11.11 -9.27 0.20
C LYS A 51 -12.19 -9.55 -0.84
N LEU A 52 -11.98 -9.14 -2.09
CA LEU A 52 -12.91 -9.34 -3.20
C LEU A 52 -12.55 -10.57 -4.05
N LEU A 53 -11.40 -11.19 -3.79
CA LEU A 53 -10.98 -12.37 -4.54
C LEU A 53 -11.90 -13.55 -4.20
N PRO A 54 -12.42 -14.28 -5.21
CA PRO A 54 -13.26 -15.43 -4.99
C PRO A 54 -12.46 -16.50 -4.24
N LEU A 55 -12.99 -16.90 -3.09
CA LEU A 55 -12.34 -17.80 -2.15
C LEU A 55 -12.59 -19.28 -2.49
N GLY A 56 -13.75 -19.60 -3.05
CA GLY A 56 -14.22 -20.97 -3.26
C GLY A 56 -14.42 -21.38 -4.72
N PRO A 57 -14.97 -22.59 -4.96
CA PRO A 57 -15.68 -23.43 -3.99
C PRO A 57 -14.78 -24.22 -3.01
N PHE A 58 -15.32 -24.53 -1.82
CA PHE A 58 -14.64 -25.29 -0.77
C PHE A 58 -15.31 -26.64 -0.51
N LYS A 59 -14.53 -27.63 -0.08
CA LYS A 59 -15.03 -28.98 0.25
C LYS A 59 -15.43 -29.13 1.72
N THR A 60 -14.82 -28.34 2.62
CA THR A 60 -15.08 -28.37 4.06
C THR A 60 -15.17 -26.95 4.63
N ALA A 61 -15.75 -26.81 5.83
CA ALA A 61 -15.76 -25.54 6.57
C ALA A 61 -14.34 -25.09 6.93
N ASP A 62 -13.46 -26.02 7.30
CA ASP A 62 -12.06 -25.74 7.64
C ASP A 62 -11.29 -25.14 6.45
N ASP A 63 -11.54 -25.62 5.23
CA ASP A 63 -10.92 -25.06 4.01
C ASP A 63 -11.35 -23.61 3.79
N ALA A 64 -12.63 -23.30 4.04
CA ALA A 64 -13.16 -21.95 3.91
C ALA A 64 -12.54 -20.99 4.94
N VAL A 65 -12.39 -21.43 6.19
CA VAL A 65 -11.77 -20.65 7.28
C VAL A 65 -10.31 -20.35 6.95
N LYS A 66 -9.51 -21.36 6.58
CA LYS A 66 -8.09 -21.19 6.22
C LYS A 66 -7.90 -20.21 5.07
N ALA A 67 -8.77 -20.26 4.06
CA ALA A 67 -8.68 -19.37 2.92
C ALA A 67 -9.02 -17.91 3.29
N ALA A 68 -10.02 -17.70 4.17
CA ALA A 68 -10.34 -16.38 4.71
C ALA A 68 -9.21 -15.82 5.59
N GLU A 69 -8.61 -16.65 6.45
CA GLU A 69 -7.43 -16.28 7.25
C GLU A 69 -6.25 -15.90 6.35
N THR A 70 -6.02 -16.66 5.28
CA THR A 70 -4.95 -16.37 4.30
C THR A 70 -5.16 -15.01 3.63
N GLN A 71 -6.39 -14.67 3.24
CA GLN A 71 -6.69 -13.35 2.69
C GLN A 71 -6.43 -12.22 3.70
N ALA A 72 -6.77 -12.42 4.97
CA ALA A 72 -6.50 -11.44 6.01
C ALA A 72 -4.98 -11.21 6.18
N VAL A 73 -4.19 -12.28 6.18
CA VAL A 73 -2.72 -12.20 6.25
C VAL A 73 -2.14 -11.48 5.03
N ILE A 74 -2.64 -11.77 3.82
CA ILE A 74 -2.16 -11.10 2.60
C ILE A 74 -2.51 -9.60 2.63
N ALA A 75 -3.73 -9.23 3.02
CA ALA A 75 -4.14 -7.83 3.12
C ALA A 75 -3.29 -7.07 4.15
N ASP A 76 -3.01 -7.67 5.30
CA ASP A 76 -2.12 -7.11 6.33
C ASP A 76 -0.67 -6.97 5.81
N ALA A 77 -0.15 -7.98 5.11
CA ALA A 77 1.16 -7.94 4.50
C ALA A 77 1.29 -6.83 3.45
N VAL A 78 0.26 -6.57 2.64
CA VAL A 78 0.23 -5.45 1.68
C VAL A 78 0.29 -4.10 2.39
N MET A 79 -0.45 -3.94 3.50
CA MET A 79 -0.42 -2.70 4.28
C MET A 79 0.93 -2.46 4.95
N LYS A 80 1.63 -3.54 5.32
CA LYS A 80 2.96 -3.54 5.94
C LYS A 80 4.10 -3.59 4.93
N ALA A 81 3.82 -3.80 3.64
CA ALA A 81 4.85 -3.97 2.61
C ALA A 81 5.66 -2.68 2.43
N GLY A 82 6.88 -2.66 2.96
CA GLY A 82 7.77 -1.50 3.00
C GLY A 82 8.15 -1.06 4.41
N LEU A 83 7.47 -1.57 5.44
CA LEU A 83 8.00 -1.62 6.80
C LEU A 83 9.07 -2.72 6.80
N ALA A 84 10.32 -2.39 6.46
CA ALA A 84 11.41 -3.28 6.82
C ALA A 84 11.41 -3.49 8.35
N PRO A 85 11.85 -4.64 8.88
CA PRO A 85 12.09 -4.78 10.31
C PRO A 85 13.02 -3.68 10.85
#